data_AF-A0A075UV52-F1
#
_entry.id   AF-A0A075UV52-F1
#
_cell.length_a   1.000
_cell.length_b   1.000
_cell.length_c   1.000
_cell.angle_alpha   90.00
_cell.angle_beta   90.00
_cell.angle_gamma   90.00
#
_symmetry.space_group_name_H-M   'P 1'
#
loop_
_entity.id
_entity.type
_entity.pdbx_description
1 polymer ?
#
loop_
_entity_poly.entity_id
_entity_poly.type
_entity_poly.pdbx_seq_one_letter_code
_entity_poly.pdbx_strand_id
1 'polypeptide(L)'
;MVEDTLAEITEAGAQRVLVFPTSAYGGYSACRQYDEDIERARASVGDSAPELVKLRQFFDHPLFIAAFADAVRAAHAKLGNQPGTRTVFCAHSVPESADKASGPPSEGGRRYSRQIAEAARLVAAEVGIETYDVVWQSRSGPPQVPWLEPDIVDHIDALHAEGVTSVVVCPVGFVSDHLEVIWDLDNEAAERAAEHGMGFARAATPDTDPRFAELVVELIREHIEGAPARKLSPFPAAGCTINGAPCAVGCCEPAKRPARP
;
A
#
# COMPACT_ATOMS: atom_id res chain seq x y z
N MET A 1 -19.89 -2.36 -11.98
CA MET A 1 -18.53 -2.65 -12.52
C MET A 1 -18.04 -4.01 -12.03
N VAL A 2 -17.92 -4.24 -10.71
CA VAL A 2 -17.51 -5.55 -10.18
C VAL A 2 -18.61 -6.62 -10.31
N GLU A 3 -19.87 -6.22 -10.15
CA GLU A 3 -21.05 -7.06 -10.34
C GLU A 3 -21.18 -7.48 -11.80
N ASP A 4 -21.08 -6.52 -12.73
CA ASP A 4 -21.12 -6.79 -14.18
C ASP A 4 -19.98 -7.72 -14.60
N THR A 5 -18.75 -7.48 -14.11
CA THR A 5 -17.60 -8.34 -14.38
C THR A 5 -17.84 -9.77 -13.88
N LEU A 6 -18.41 -9.93 -12.67
CA LEU A 6 -18.69 -11.25 -12.13
C LEU A 6 -19.82 -11.95 -12.91
N ALA A 7 -20.82 -11.22 -13.38
CA ALA A 7 -21.86 -11.77 -14.26
C ALA A 7 -21.24 -12.34 -15.54
N GLU A 8 -20.37 -11.59 -16.22
CA GLU A 8 -19.65 -12.06 -17.43
C GLU A 8 -18.81 -13.31 -17.15
N ILE A 9 -18.06 -13.33 -16.04
CA ILE A 9 -17.25 -14.49 -15.62
C ILE A 9 -18.14 -15.71 -15.32
N THR A 10 -19.31 -15.49 -14.73
CA THR A 10 -20.28 -16.54 -14.41
C THR A 10 -20.91 -17.11 -15.69
N GLU A 11 -21.31 -16.26 -16.63
CA GLU A 11 -21.82 -16.65 -17.95
C GLU A 11 -20.78 -17.42 -18.77
N ALA A 12 -19.50 -17.08 -18.62
CA ALA A 12 -18.39 -17.84 -19.20
C ALA A 12 -18.17 -19.22 -18.56
N GLY A 13 -18.91 -19.57 -17.50
CA GLY A 13 -18.90 -20.89 -16.86
C GLY A 13 -17.74 -21.11 -15.89
N ALA A 14 -17.04 -20.06 -15.47
CA ALA A 14 -15.97 -20.18 -14.48
C ALA A 14 -16.51 -20.77 -13.17
N GLN A 15 -15.74 -21.66 -12.54
CA GLN A 15 -16.11 -22.28 -11.26
C GLN A 15 -15.32 -21.71 -10.08
N ARG A 16 -14.09 -21.25 -10.36
CA ARG A 16 -13.17 -20.69 -9.38
C ARG A 16 -12.38 -19.57 -10.02
N VAL A 17 -12.29 -18.43 -9.33
CA VAL A 17 -11.66 -17.20 -9.82
C VAL A 17 -10.72 -16.68 -8.74
N LEU A 18 -9.50 -16.34 -9.15
CA LEU A 18 -8.54 -15.66 -8.29
C LEU A 18 -8.74 -14.15 -8.42
N VAL A 19 -8.96 -13.47 -7.30
CA VAL A 19 -9.18 -12.03 -7.25
C VAL A 19 -7.88 -11.36 -6.80
N PHE A 20 -7.27 -10.56 -7.68
CA PHE A 20 -6.08 -9.79 -7.35
C PHE A 20 -6.47 -8.39 -6.83
N PRO A 21 -6.35 -8.12 -5.51
CA PRO A 21 -6.49 -6.76 -5.00
C PRO A 21 -5.27 -5.93 -5.41
N THR A 22 -5.47 -4.71 -5.91
CA THR A 22 -4.37 -3.83 -6.32
C THR A 22 -3.67 -3.15 -5.14
N SER A 23 -4.20 -3.30 -3.93
CA SER A 23 -3.52 -2.90 -2.69
C SER A 23 -2.56 -4.00 -2.21
N ALA A 24 -1.30 -3.62 -1.96
CA ALA A 24 -0.31 -4.51 -1.36
C ALA A 24 -0.54 -4.73 0.15
N TYR A 25 -1.38 -3.92 0.78
CA TYR A 25 -1.48 -3.70 2.22
C TYR A 25 -2.82 -4.13 2.82
N GLY A 26 -2.84 -4.31 4.14
CA GLY A 26 -4.05 -4.53 4.94
C GLY A 26 -4.70 -3.23 5.40
N GLY A 27 -5.90 -3.32 5.96
CA GLY A 27 -6.72 -2.18 6.36
C GLY A 27 -8.12 -2.24 5.78
N TYR A 28 -8.98 -1.28 6.14
CA TYR A 28 -10.37 -1.27 5.66
C TYR A 28 -10.42 -1.10 4.13
N SER A 29 -10.03 0.07 3.63
CA SER A 29 -10.03 0.37 2.19
C SER A 29 -9.04 -0.49 1.39
N ALA A 30 -8.00 -0.98 2.06
CA ALA A 30 -6.92 -1.77 1.45
C ALA A 30 -7.22 -3.27 1.36
N CYS A 31 -8.17 -3.80 2.15
CA CYS A 31 -8.43 -5.24 2.23
C CYS A 31 -9.89 -5.59 2.47
N ARG A 32 -10.52 -5.06 3.53
CA ARG A 32 -11.90 -5.42 3.91
C ARG A 32 -12.93 -4.95 2.89
N GLN A 33 -12.75 -3.77 2.30
CA GLN A 33 -13.66 -3.25 1.28
C GLN A 33 -13.67 -4.15 0.04
N TYR A 34 -12.53 -4.73 -0.36
CA TYR A 34 -12.49 -5.75 -1.41
C TYR A 34 -13.32 -6.99 -1.04
N ASP A 35 -13.31 -7.41 0.23
CA ASP A 35 -14.15 -8.54 0.69
C ASP A 35 -15.64 -8.20 0.61
N GLU A 36 -16.01 -6.98 0.99
CA GLU A 36 -17.39 -6.46 0.90
C GLU A 36 -17.85 -6.34 -0.57
N ASP A 37 -16.95 -5.93 -1.47
CA ASP A 37 -17.20 -5.87 -2.90
C ASP A 37 -17.36 -7.28 -3.51
N ILE A 38 -16.53 -8.24 -3.09
CA ILE A 38 -16.65 -9.66 -3.47
C ILE A 38 -17.99 -10.22 -3.00
N GLU A 39 -18.39 -9.99 -1.75
CA GLU A 39 -19.67 -10.44 -1.20
C GLU A 39 -20.85 -9.85 -2.00
N ARG A 40 -20.81 -8.53 -2.25
CA ARG A 40 -21.84 -7.82 -3.03
C ARG A 40 -21.92 -8.35 -4.46
N ALA A 41 -20.78 -8.57 -5.12
CA ALA A 41 -20.74 -9.12 -6.47
C ALA A 41 -21.35 -10.52 -6.50
N ARG A 42 -20.97 -11.42 -5.58
CA ARG A 42 -21.54 -12.78 -5.52
C ARG A 42 -23.05 -12.75 -5.31
N ALA A 43 -23.55 -11.86 -4.46
CA ALA A 43 -24.98 -11.70 -4.23
C ALA A 43 -25.75 -11.31 -5.51
N SER A 44 -25.12 -10.60 -6.45
CA SER A 44 -25.75 -10.16 -7.71
C SER A 44 -26.02 -11.29 -8.70
N VAL A 45 -25.25 -12.39 -8.64
CA VAL A 45 -25.40 -13.58 -9.51
C VAL A 45 -25.95 -14.81 -8.75
N GLY A 46 -26.22 -14.66 -7.45
CA GLY A 46 -26.85 -15.69 -6.61
C GLY A 46 -26.05 -16.99 -6.53
N ASP A 47 -26.77 -18.12 -6.50
CA ASP A 47 -26.18 -19.46 -6.34
C ASP A 47 -25.27 -19.88 -7.50
N SER A 48 -25.30 -19.15 -8.62
CA SER A 48 -24.41 -19.38 -9.76
C SER A 48 -23.03 -18.77 -9.59
N ALA A 49 -22.80 -17.98 -8.52
CA ALA A 49 -21.52 -17.34 -8.26
C ALA A 49 -20.37 -18.36 -8.18
N PRO A 50 -19.25 -18.16 -8.92
CA PRO A 50 -18.07 -18.97 -8.72
C PRO A 50 -17.47 -18.79 -7.31
N GLU A 51 -16.60 -19.71 -6.93
CA GLU A 51 -15.71 -19.48 -5.78
C GLU A 51 -14.74 -18.34 -6.11
N LEU A 52 -14.74 -17.28 -5.30
CA LEU A 52 -13.83 -16.15 -5.42
C LEU A 52 -12.75 -16.26 -4.34
N VAL A 53 -11.50 -16.43 -4.74
CA VAL A 53 -10.34 -16.51 -3.83
C VAL A 53 -9.50 -15.25 -3.98
N LYS A 54 -9.55 -14.36 -3.00
CA LYS A 54 -8.72 -13.16 -2.98
C LYS A 54 -7.28 -13.53 -2.69
N LEU A 55 -6.35 -13.01 -3.48
CA LEU A 55 -4.91 -13.21 -3.28
C LEU A 55 -4.43 -12.44 -2.04
N ARG A 56 -3.40 -12.97 -1.38
CA ARG A 56 -2.83 -12.38 -0.16
C ARG A 56 -2.22 -10.99 -0.41
N GLN A 57 -2.06 -10.25 0.69
CA GLN A 57 -1.23 -9.04 0.73
C GLN A 57 0.21 -9.36 0.34
N PHE A 58 0.84 -8.48 -0.44
CA PHE A 58 2.13 -8.73 -1.11
C PHE A 58 3.20 -7.66 -0.84
N PHE A 59 2.98 -6.74 0.11
CA PHE A 59 3.91 -5.67 0.46
C PHE A 59 5.35 -6.12 0.76
N ASP A 60 5.55 -7.36 1.21
CA ASP A 60 6.85 -7.95 1.55
C ASP A 60 7.37 -8.94 0.50
N HIS A 61 6.74 -8.96 -0.69
CA HIS A 61 7.14 -9.84 -1.77
C HIS A 61 8.51 -9.40 -2.35
N PRO A 62 9.47 -10.31 -2.57
CA PRO A 62 10.81 -9.94 -3.02
C PRO A 62 10.86 -9.09 -4.29
N LEU A 63 10.00 -9.41 -5.27
CA LEU A 63 9.92 -8.66 -6.53
C LEU A 63 9.39 -7.21 -6.34
N PHE A 64 8.48 -7.01 -5.38
CA PHE A 64 7.94 -5.69 -5.05
C PHE A 64 8.99 -4.81 -4.37
N ILE A 65 9.69 -5.39 -3.38
CA ILE A 65 10.78 -4.71 -2.66
C ILE A 65 11.93 -4.37 -3.62
N ALA A 66 12.31 -5.30 -4.50
CA ALA A 66 13.37 -5.07 -5.48
C ALA A 66 13.01 -3.94 -6.47
N ALA A 67 11.74 -3.87 -6.92
CA ALA A 67 11.29 -2.80 -7.79
C ALA A 67 11.44 -1.42 -7.14
N PHE A 68 11.01 -1.29 -5.89
CA PHE A 68 11.20 -0.04 -5.15
C PHE A 68 12.66 0.25 -4.83
N ALA A 69 13.47 -0.76 -4.51
CA ALA A 69 14.89 -0.56 -4.25
C ALA A 69 15.62 0.04 -5.46
N ASP A 70 15.36 -0.48 -6.66
CA ASP A 70 15.92 0.08 -7.90
C ASP A 70 15.40 1.49 -8.18
N ALA A 71 14.12 1.74 -7.95
CA ALA A 71 13.53 3.07 -8.11
C ALA A 71 14.16 4.10 -7.16
N VAL A 72 14.41 3.71 -5.90
CA VAL A 72 15.10 4.55 -4.91
C VAL A 72 16.55 4.80 -5.33
N ARG A 73 17.29 3.77 -5.76
CA ARG A 73 18.65 3.93 -6.30
C ARG A 73 18.68 4.91 -7.48
N ALA A 74 17.73 4.79 -8.40
CA ALA A 74 17.61 5.69 -9.54
C ALA A 74 17.31 7.14 -9.11
N ALA A 75 16.47 7.34 -8.10
CA ALA A 75 16.17 8.67 -7.57
C ALA A 75 17.40 9.31 -6.89
N HIS A 76 18.16 8.55 -6.10
CA HIS A 76 19.45 9.01 -5.54
C HIS A 76 20.45 9.39 -6.64
N ALA A 77 20.52 8.60 -7.71
CA ALA A 77 21.40 8.89 -8.85
C ALA A 77 21.05 10.21 -9.56
N LYS A 78 19.76 10.59 -9.64
CA LYS A 78 19.32 11.89 -10.18
C LYS A 78 19.86 13.07 -9.35
N LEU A 79 20.07 12.88 -8.06
CA LEU A 79 20.67 13.87 -7.16
C LEU A 79 22.20 13.75 -7.09
N GLY A 80 22.82 12.88 -7.91
CA GLY A 80 24.27 12.67 -7.92
C GLY A 80 24.79 11.82 -6.76
N ASN A 81 23.93 11.03 -6.10
CA ASN A 81 24.26 10.23 -4.92
C ASN A 81 24.90 11.08 -3.80
N GLN A 82 24.38 12.29 -3.58
CA GLN A 82 24.88 13.20 -2.57
C GLN A 82 24.81 12.58 -1.16
N PRO A 83 25.93 12.51 -0.42
CA PRO A 83 25.91 12.10 0.97
C PRO A 83 24.98 12.98 1.80
N GLY A 84 24.25 12.39 2.74
CA GLY A 84 23.29 13.12 3.58
C GLY A 84 21.93 13.36 2.93
N THR A 85 21.69 12.91 1.68
CA THR A 85 20.36 12.88 1.09
C THR A 85 19.42 12.03 1.94
N ARG A 86 18.36 12.64 2.48
CA ARG A 86 17.37 11.93 3.29
C ARG A 86 16.45 11.11 2.40
N THR A 87 16.23 9.84 2.74
CA THR A 87 15.19 9.04 2.08
C THR A 87 13.92 9.07 2.91
N VAL A 88 12.80 9.40 2.28
CA VAL A 88 11.49 9.51 2.89
C VAL A 88 10.54 8.57 2.15
N PHE A 89 10.00 7.58 2.85
CA PHE A 89 8.97 6.70 2.32
C PHE A 89 7.60 7.28 2.64
N CYS A 90 6.71 7.33 1.65
CA CYS A 90 5.37 7.86 1.83
C CYS A 90 4.28 6.87 1.39
N ALA A 91 3.11 7.05 1.98
CA ALA A 91 1.89 6.31 1.68
C ALA A 91 0.66 7.18 1.95
N HIS A 92 -0.49 6.81 1.39
CA HIS A 92 -1.73 7.51 1.67
C HIS A 92 -2.03 7.47 3.18
N SER A 93 -2.34 8.62 3.77
CA SER A 93 -2.73 8.73 5.18
C SER A 93 -4.11 8.10 5.39
N VAL A 94 -4.37 7.58 6.59
CA VAL A 94 -5.71 7.11 6.97
C VAL A 94 -6.08 7.71 8.32
N PRO A 95 -7.38 7.81 8.67
CA PRO A 95 -7.77 8.17 10.03
C PRO A 95 -7.11 7.25 11.04
N GLU A 96 -6.59 7.79 12.15
CA GLU A 96 -5.93 6.97 13.16
C GLU A 96 -6.82 5.84 13.69
N SER A 97 -8.13 6.09 13.77
CA SER A 97 -9.10 5.09 14.20
C SER A 97 -9.20 3.92 13.21
N ALA A 98 -9.07 4.19 11.91
CA ALA A 98 -9.04 3.16 10.88
C ALA A 98 -7.74 2.36 10.94
N ASP A 99 -6.59 3.03 11.14
CA ASP A 99 -5.32 2.32 11.34
C ASP A 99 -5.36 1.47 12.61
N LYS A 100 -5.83 2.00 13.75
CA LYS A 100 -5.99 1.25 15.01
C LYS A 100 -6.88 0.01 14.84
N ALA A 101 -7.89 0.05 13.98
CA ALA A 101 -8.75 -1.09 13.70
C ALA A 101 -8.20 -2.03 12.61
N SER A 102 -7.11 -1.65 11.92
CA SER A 102 -6.57 -2.45 10.82
C SER A 102 -5.88 -3.73 11.30
N GLY A 103 -6.22 -4.83 10.63
CA GLY A 103 -5.72 -6.18 10.89
C GLY A 103 -6.60 -7.01 11.81
N PRO A 104 -6.27 -8.30 12.00
CA PRO A 104 -6.94 -9.16 12.98
C PRO A 104 -6.86 -8.56 14.38
N PRO A 105 -7.93 -8.60 15.19
CA PRO A 105 -7.90 -8.06 16.56
C PRO A 105 -6.80 -8.65 17.45
N SER A 106 -6.44 -9.92 17.21
CA SER A 106 -5.34 -10.60 17.91
C SER A 106 -3.95 -10.01 17.64
N GLU A 107 -3.78 -9.19 16.59
CA GLU A 107 -2.51 -8.54 16.24
C GLU A 107 -2.34 -7.14 16.83
N GLY A 108 -3.33 -6.63 17.57
CA GLY A 108 -3.25 -5.35 18.28
C GLY A 108 -3.49 -4.11 17.41
N GLY A 109 -4.01 -4.28 16.19
CA GLY A 109 -4.30 -3.18 15.28
C GLY A 109 -3.07 -2.66 14.52
N ARG A 110 -3.25 -1.54 13.82
CA ARG A 110 -2.19 -0.79 13.10
C ARG A 110 -1.46 -1.62 12.05
N ARG A 111 -2.11 -2.65 11.50
CA ARG A 111 -1.53 -3.48 10.44
C ARG A 111 -1.12 -2.64 9.24
N TYR A 112 -1.94 -1.67 8.81
CA TYR A 112 -1.60 -0.83 7.66
C TYR A 112 -0.29 -0.09 7.88
N SER A 113 -0.20 0.74 8.93
CA SER A 113 0.99 1.53 9.20
C SER A 113 2.23 0.68 9.47
N ARG A 114 2.08 -0.46 10.15
CA ARG A 114 3.17 -1.41 10.38
C ARG A 114 3.67 -2.09 9.11
N GLN A 115 2.79 -2.39 8.15
CA GLN A 115 3.21 -2.98 6.87
C GLN A 115 3.93 -1.96 5.99
N ILE A 116 3.48 -0.70 5.99
CA ILE A 116 4.19 0.40 5.32
C ILE A 116 5.59 0.57 5.92
N ALA A 117 5.70 0.62 7.24
CA ALA A 117 6.99 0.71 7.92
C ALA A 117 7.91 -0.47 7.62
N GLU A 118 7.35 -1.69 7.53
CA GLU A 118 8.12 -2.88 7.18
C GLU A 118 8.55 -2.89 5.71
N ALA A 119 7.70 -2.48 4.77
CA ALA A 119 8.07 -2.33 3.37
C ALA A 119 9.19 -1.27 3.21
N ALA A 120 9.06 -0.12 3.87
CA ALA A 120 10.10 0.91 3.92
C ALA A 120 11.43 0.35 4.46
N ARG A 121 11.39 -0.41 5.57
CA ARG A 121 12.57 -1.06 6.15
C ARG A 121 13.22 -2.05 5.19
N LEU A 122 12.42 -2.87 4.50
CA LEU A 122 12.91 -3.84 3.54
C LEU A 122 13.56 -3.17 2.33
N VAL A 123 12.94 -2.13 1.78
CA VAL A 123 13.51 -1.35 0.68
C VAL A 123 14.79 -0.63 1.13
N ALA A 124 14.78 0.03 2.28
CA ALA A 124 15.97 0.70 2.81
C ALA A 124 17.13 -0.28 3.02
N ALA A 125 16.87 -1.46 3.59
CA ALA A 125 17.87 -2.50 3.78
C ALA A 125 18.44 -3.01 2.45
N GLU A 126 17.58 -3.24 1.44
CA GLU A 126 17.99 -3.65 0.10
C GLU A 126 18.87 -2.59 -0.58
N VAL A 127 18.58 -1.31 -0.36
CA VAL A 127 19.36 -0.19 -0.92
C VAL A 127 20.68 0.03 -0.17
N GLY A 128 20.72 -0.26 1.14
CA GLY A 128 21.82 0.06 2.05
C GLY A 128 21.66 1.43 2.73
N ILE A 129 20.42 1.87 2.94
CA ILE A 129 20.08 3.13 3.63
C ILE A 129 19.86 2.84 5.12
N GLU A 130 20.67 3.47 5.97
CA GLU A 130 20.59 3.28 7.42
C GLU A 130 19.53 4.15 8.09
N THR A 131 19.33 5.38 7.59
CA THR A 131 18.41 6.37 8.15
C THR A 131 17.40 6.82 7.11
N TYR A 132 16.13 6.71 7.46
CA TYR A 132 15.00 7.07 6.61
C TYR A 132 13.79 7.39 7.48
N ASP A 133 12.80 8.05 6.89
CA ASP A 133 11.55 8.39 7.55
C ASP A 133 10.37 7.73 6.83
N VAL A 134 9.27 7.52 7.56
CA VAL A 134 7.98 7.09 7.01
C VAL A 134 6.96 8.17 7.30
N VAL A 135 6.35 8.70 6.25
CA VAL A 135 5.42 9.83 6.31
C VAL A 135 4.17 9.53 5.50
N TRP A 136 3.21 10.45 5.54
CA TRP A 136 1.90 10.25 4.93
C TRP A 136 1.54 11.40 3.98
N GLN A 137 0.60 11.14 3.07
CA GLN A 137 0.10 12.13 2.11
C GLN A 137 -1.42 11.97 1.89
N SER A 138 -2.01 12.81 1.05
CA SER A 138 -3.40 12.68 0.57
C SER A 138 -4.45 12.69 1.69
N ARG A 139 -4.26 13.48 2.75
CA ARG A 139 -5.29 13.64 3.80
C ARG A 139 -6.52 14.34 3.23
N SER A 140 -7.64 13.63 3.11
CA SER A 140 -8.88 14.14 2.50
C SER A 140 -10.06 14.32 3.47
N GLY A 141 -9.83 14.16 4.78
CA GLY A 141 -10.87 14.23 5.81
C GLY A 141 -10.98 15.58 6.53
N PRO A 142 -12.06 15.78 7.32
CA PRO A 142 -12.24 16.99 8.12
C PRO A 142 -11.06 17.25 9.08
N PRO A 143 -10.65 18.51 9.32
CA PRO A 143 -9.48 18.84 10.13
C PRO A 143 -9.49 18.27 11.56
N GLN A 144 -10.69 18.06 12.13
CA GLN A 144 -10.89 17.55 13.48
C GLN A 144 -10.73 16.03 13.62
N VAL A 145 -10.72 15.28 12.51
CA VAL A 145 -10.42 13.85 12.55
C VAL A 145 -8.90 13.71 12.59
N PRO A 146 -8.31 12.98 13.53
CA PRO A 146 -6.87 12.71 13.54
C PRO A 146 -6.54 11.67 12.47
N TRP A 147 -5.51 11.95 11.68
CA TRP A 147 -4.98 11.10 10.62
C TRP A 147 -3.55 10.71 10.94
N LEU A 148 -3.00 9.74 10.22
CA LEU A 148 -1.58 9.41 10.35
C LEU A 148 -0.72 10.59 9.90
N GLU A 149 0.29 10.88 10.72
CA GLU A 149 1.24 11.99 10.60
C GLU A 149 2.68 11.47 10.73
N PRO A 150 3.70 12.21 10.26
CA PRO A 150 3.61 13.56 9.66
C PRO A 150 3.16 13.55 8.20
N ASP A 151 2.65 14.68 7.72
CA ASP A 151 2.42 14.95 6.29
C ASP A 151 3.76 15.15 5.55
N ILE A 152 3.83 14.75 4.29
CA ILE A 152 5.05 14.87 3.47
C ILE A 152 5.53 16.32 3.33
N VAL A 153 4.63 17.29 3.17
CA VAL A 153 5.01 18.70 3.00
C VAL A 153 5.53 19.26 4.32
N ASP A 154 4.83 18.99 5.43
CA ASP A 154 5.25 19.39 6.78
C ASP A 154 6.60 18.73 7.16
N HIS A 155 6.83 17.48 6.75
CA HIS A 155 8.08 16.78 7.01
C HIS A 155 9.26 17.38 6.22
N ILE A 156 9.02 17.89 5.01
CA ILE A 156 10.06 18.60 4.24
C ILE A 156 10.49 19.87 4.98
N ASP A 157 9.56 20.63 5.56
CA ASP A 157 9.88 21.80 6.39
C ASP A 157 10.74 21.41 7.60
N ALA A 158 10.39 20.30 8.28
CA ALA A 158 11.14 19.79 9.42
C ALA A 158 12.57 19.39 9.02
N LEU A 159 12.73 18.64 7.92
CA LEU A 159 14.04 18.22 7.41
C LEU A 159 14.91 19.43 7.02
N HIS A 160 14.32 20.46 6.40
CA HIS A 160 15.03 21.69 6.10
C HIS A 160 15.53 22.39 7.39
N ALA A 161 14.69 22.47 8.42
CA ALA A 161 15.07 23.05 9.71
C ALA A 161 16.21 22.28 10.40
N GLU A 162 16.33 20.98 10.13
CA GLU A 162 17.45 20.13 10.58
C GLU A 162 18.72 20.27 9.71
N GLY A 163 18.67 21.06 8.63
CA GLY A 163 19.79 21.31 7.73
C GLY A 163 19.95 20.28 6.61
N VAL A 164 18.93 19.46 6.34
CA VAL A 164 18.93 18.54 5.20
C VAL A 164 18.89 19.34 3.90
N THR A 165 19.78 19.02 2.96
CA THR A 165 19.92 19.74 1.69
C THR A 165 19.31 19.01 0.51
N SER A 166 18.93 17.73 0.67
CA SER A 166 18.37 16.91 -0.42
C SER A 166 17.50 15.78 0.12
N VAL A 167 16.41 15.50 -0.59
CA VAL A 167 15.41 14.47 -0.24
C VAL A 167 15.09 13.58 -1.44
N VAL A 168 15.10 12.27 -1.21
CA VAL A 168 14.51 11.27 -2.09
C VAL A 168 13.19 10.80 -1.50
N VAL A 169 12.09 10.94 -2.23
CA VAL A 169 10.76 10.48 -1.80
C VAL A 169 10.39 9.19 -2.53
N CYS A 170 9.97 8.17 -1.77
CA CYS A 170 9.54 6.87 -2.29
C CYS A 170 8.07 6.60 -1.96
N PRO A 171 7.17 6.57 -2.97
CA PRO A 171 5.74 6.30 -2.78
C PRO A 171 5.46 4.81 -2.53
N VAL A 172 6.07 4.24 -1.49
CA VAL A 172 6.02 2.79 -1.18
C VAL A 172 4.58 2.29 -0.98
N GLY A 173 3.67 3.17 -0.56
CA GLY A 173 2.25 2.85 -0.39
C GLY A 173 1.47 2.53 -1.67
N PHE A 174 2.04 2.71 -2.86
CA PHE A 174 1.30 2.70 -4.12
C PHE A 174 1.92 1.77 -5.17
N VAL A 175 1.08 1.16 -6.00
CA VAL A 175 1.54 0.28 -7.10
C VAL A 175 1.68 1.00 -8.43
N SER A 176 1.02 2.14 -8.61
CA SER A 176 1.05 2.94 -9.83
C SER A 176 0.89 4.42 -9.52
N ASP A 177 1.41 5.26 -10.41
CA ASP A 177 1.16 6.69 -10.37
C ASP A 177 -0.33 6.96 -10.68
N HIS A 178 -0.91 7.94 -10.00
CA HIS A 178 -2.25 8.45 -10.21
C HIS A 178 -2.29 9.91 -9.74
N LEU A 179 -3.44 10.58 -9.92
CA LEU A 179 -3.56 12.03 -9.72
C LEU A 179 -3.05 12.47 -8.35
N GLU A 180 -3.44 11.80 -7.26
CA GLU A 180 -3.03 12.18 -5.90
C GLU A 180 -1.52 12.00 -5.67
N VAL A 181 -0.93 10.89 -6.13
CA VAL A 181 0.54 10.69 -6.02
C VAL A 181 1.31 11.75 -6.80
N ILE A 182 0.90 12.06 -8.03
CA ILE A 182 1.58 13.06 -8.86
C ILE A 182 1.40 14.45 -8.26
N TRP A 183 0.20 14.80 -7.82
CA TRP A 183 -0.07 16.10 -7.23
C TRP A 183 0.69 16.30 -5.91
N ASP A 184 0.54 15.38 -4.95
CA ASP A 184 1.16 15.54 -3.64
C ASP A 184 2.69 15.54 -3.72
N LEU A 185 3.27 14.74 -4.61
CA LEU A 185 4.73 14.53 -4.65
C LEU A 185 5.46 15.33 -5.72
N ASP A 186 4.98 15.32 -6.96
CA ASP A 186 5.64 16.02 -8.07
C ASP A 186 5.24 17.49 -8.14
N ASN A 187 4.14 17.89 -7.47
CA ASN A 187 3.77 19.28 -7.29
C ASN A 187 4.07 19.76 -5.86
N GLU A 188 3.26 19.41 -4.87
CA GLU A 188 3.33 20.06 -3.55
C GLU A 188 4.66 19.83 -2.81
N ALA A 189 5.09 18.57 -2.69
CA ALA A 189 6.36 18.25 -2.03
C ALA A 189 7.58 18.77 -2.80
N ALA A 190 7.58 18.64 -4.14
CA ALA A 190 8.67 19.12 -4.99
C ALA A 190 8.79 20.65 -4.96
N GLU A 191 7.66 21.37 -5.04
CA GLU A 191 7.60 22.84 -4.92
C GLU A 191 8.08 23.27 -3.53
N ARG A 192 7.64 22.61 -2.45
CA ARG A 192 8.10 22.91 -1.10
C ARG A 192 9.61 22.74 -0.93
N ALA A 193 10.16 21.64 -1.44
CA ALA A 193 11.61 21.42 -1.42
C ALA A 193 12.35 22.50 -2.22
N ALA A 194 11.81 22.92 -3.37
CA ALA A 194 12.38 23.98 -4.20
C ALA A 194 12.36 25.37 -3.51
N GLU A 195 11.29 25.70 -2.77
CA GLU A 195 11.22 26.93 -1.96
C GLU A 195 12.35 27.01 -0.92
N HIS A 196 12.75 25.86 -0.37
CA HIS A 196 13.87 25.73 0.56
C HIS A 196 15.25 25.58 -0.11
N GLY A 197 15.30 25.51 -1.44
CA GLY A 197 16.53 25.26 -2.20
C GLY A 197 17.10 23.85 -2.01
N MET A 198 16.28 22.88 -1.61
CA MET A 198 16.68 21.48 -1.43
C MET A 198 16.68 20.73 -2.76
N GLY A 199 17.60 19.78 -2.92
CA GLY A 199 17.51 18.77 -3.98
C GLY A 199 16.30 17.85 -3.75
N PHE A 200 15.55 17.57 -4.80
CA PHE A 200 14.37 16.69 -4.71
C PHE A 200 14.37 15.67 -5.84
N ALA A 201 14.13 14.41 -5.50
CA ALA A 201 13.85 13.38 -6.49
C ALA A 201 12.82 12.37 -5.98
N ARG A 202 11.81 12.10 -6.80
CA ARG A 202 10.85 11.02 -6.54
C ARG A 202 11.33 9.70 -7.17
N ALA A 203 11.22 8.62 -6.40
CA ALA A 203 11.32 7.25 -6.89
C ALA A 203 10.02 6.85 -7.60
N ALA A 204 10.14 6.15 -8.73
CA ALA A 204 8.97 5.65 -9.45
C ALA A 204 8.18 4.64 -8.61
N THR A 205 6.86 4.60 -8.80
CA THR A 205 6.05 3.44 -8.41
C THR A 205 6.39 2.24 -9.31
N PRO A 206 5.98 1.00 -8.94
CA PRO A 206 6.18 -0.16 -9.79
C PRO A 206 5.62 0.03 -11.20
N ASP A 207 4.41 0.59 -11.32
CA ASP A 207 3.74 0.95 -12.57
C ASP A 207 3.88 -0.11 -13.67
N THR A 208 4.75 0.12 -14.66
CA THR A 208 4.99 -0.78 -15.80
C THR A 208 6.16 -1.74 -15.62
N ASP A 209 6.75 -1.82 -14.42
CA ASP A 209 7.85 -2.73 -14.12
C ASP A 209 7.40 -4.19 -14.30
N PRO A 210 8.07 -4.98 -15.16
CA PRO A 210 7.67 -6.35 -15.46
C PRO A 210 7.69 -7.26 -14.23
N ARG A 211 8.45 -6.92 -13.18
CA ARG A 211 8.47 -7.66 -11.91
C ARG A 211 7.13 -7.59 -11.18
N PHE A 212 6.35 -6.53 -11.36
CA PHE A 212 5.01 -6.45 -10.78
C PHE A 212 4.08 -7.48 -11.43
N ALA A 213 4.16 -7.63 -12.76
CA ALA A 213 3.39 -8.65 -13.47
C ALA A 213 3.81 -10.08 -13.04
N GLU A 214 5.12 -10.34 -12.95
CA GLU A 214 5.62 -11.64 -12.47
C GLU A 214 5.21 -11.91 -11.02
N LEU A 215 5.20 -10.90 -10.15
CA LEU A 215 4.68 -11.02 -8.79
C LEU A 215 3.23 -11.52 -8.79
N VAL A 216 2.36 -10.97 -9.65
CA VAL A 216 0.97 -11.44 -9.75
C VAL A 216 0.91 -12.89 -10.19
N VAL A 217 1.74 -13.28 -11.16
CA VAL A 217 1.87 -14.69 -11.59
C VAL A 217 2.32 -15.59 -10.44
N GLU A 218 3.28 -15.16 -9.62
CA GLU A 218 3.74 -15.93 -8.46
C GLU A 218 2.65 -16.09 -7.40
N LEU A 219 1.87 -15.04 -7.11
CA LEU A 219 0.69 -15.13 -6.23
C LEU A 219 -0.34 -16.12 -6.78
N ILE A 220 -0.54 -16.18 -8.11
CA ILE A 220 -1.42 -17.17 -8.74
C ILE A 220 -0.86 -18.59 -8.55
N ARG A 221 0.44 -18.80 -8.76
CA ARG A 221 1.11 -20.11 -8.58
C ARG A 221 0.98 -20.67 -7.16
N GLU A 222 0.92 -19.81 -6.14
CA GLU A 222 0.61 -20.24 -4.76
C GLU A 222 -0.72 -21.03 -4.68
N HIS A 223 -1.70 -20.72 -5.53
CA HIS A 223 -3.03 -21.33 -5.53
C HIS A 223 -3.26 -22.44 -6.56
N ILE A 224 -2.51 -22.45 -7.67
CA ILE A 224 -2.68 -23.44 -8.75
C ILE A 224 -1.63 -24.55 -8.72
N GLU A 225 -0.44 -24.27 -8.18
CA GLU A 225 0.68 -25.20 -8.13
C GLU A 225 1.06 -25.56 -6.69
N GLY A 226 0.49 -24.87 -5.69
CA GLY A 226 0.89 -25.03 -4.28
C GLY A 226 2.30 -24.51 -4.01
N ALA A 227 2.77 -23.56 -4.81
CA ALA A 227 4.06 -22.93 -4.62
C ALA A 227 4.13 -22.27 -3.22
N PRO A 228 5.27 -22.34 -2.52
CA PRO A 228 5.42 -21.69 -1.22
C PRO A 228 5.36 -20.18 -1.37
N ALA A 229 4.67 -19.51 -0.42
CA ALA A 229 4.57 -18.06 -0.42
C ALA A 229 5.94 -17.40 -0.26
N ARG A 230 6.32 -16.58 -1.25
CA ARG A 230 7.56 -15.79 -1.19
C ARG A 230 7.33 -14.51 -0.40
N LYS A 231 8.06 -14.35 0.70
CA LYS A 231 8.01 -13.18 1.57
C LYS A 231 9.35 -12.93 2.26
N LEU A 232 9.70 -11.66 2.42
CA LEU A 232 10.95 -11.23 3.08
C LEU A 232 10.76 -10.90 4.57
N SER A 233 9.54 -10.57 4.99
CA SER A 233 9.27 -10.22 6.39
C SER A 233 8.80 -11.44 7.20
N PRO A 234 9.03 -11.51 8.52
CA PRO A 234 8.29 -12.42 9.40
C PRO A 234 6.83 -12.01 9.63
N PHE A 235 6.39 -10.84 9.15
CA PHE A 235 5.01 -10.35 9.33
C PHE A 235 3.98 -11.42 8.90
N PRO A 236 2.91 -11.67 9.67
CA PRO A 236 1.94 -12.69 9.28
C PRO A 236 1.27 -12.39 7.94
N ALA A 237 1.33 -13.36 7.02
CA ALA A 237 0.61 -13.30 5.75
C ALA A 237 -0.90 -13.28 6.02
N ALA A 238 -1.62 -12.38 5.35
CA ALA A 238 -3.06 -12.19 5.52
C ALA A 238 -3.66 -11.67 4.20
N GLY A 239 -4.98 -11.45 4.19
CA GLY A 239 -5.70 -10.96 3.02
C GLY A 239 -6.11 -12.04 2.03
N CYS A 240 -5.63 -13.28 2.18
CA CYS A 240 -6.13 -14.41 1.41
C CYS A 240 -7.50 -14.83 1.96
N THR A 241 -8.57 -14.50 1.24
CA THR A 241 -9.96 -14.72 1.69
C THR A 241 -10.75 -15.47 0.63
N ILE A 242 -11.82 -16.15 1.06
CA ILE A 242 -12.73 -16.87 0.17
C ILE A 242 -14.10 -16.21 0.26
N ASN A 243 -14.67 -15.89 -0.90
CA ASN A 243 -16.06 -15.44 -1.04
C ASN A 243 -16.42 -14.19 -0.19
N GLY A 244 -15.45 -13.32 0.10
CA GLY A 244 -15.66 -12.11 0.90
C GLY A 244 -15.66 -12.35 2.42
N ALA A 245 -15.32 -13.55 2.88
CA ALA A 245 -15.13 -13.79 4.30
C ALA A 245 -13.94 -12.96 4.83
N PRO A 246 -14.05 -12.29 5.99
CA PRO A 246 -12.91 -11.57 6.56
C PRO A 246 -11.78 -12.53 6.94
N CYS A 247 -10.54 -12.02 6.98
CA CYS A 247 -9.38 -12.79 7.45
C CYS A 247 -9.52 -13.30 8.89
N ALA A 248 -10.26 -12.56 9.73
CA ALA A 248 -10.63 -12.95 11.09
C ALA A 248 -11.89 -12.19 11.52
N VAL A 249 -12.61 -12.70 12.53
CA VAL A 249 -13.73 -11.95 13.13
C VAL A 249 -13.25 -10.59 13.62
N GLY A 250 -13.92 -9.51 13.21
CA GLY A 250 -13.54 -8.14 13.57
C GLY A 250 -12.34 -7.56 12.81
N CYS A 251 -11.77 -8.27 11.82
CA CYS A 251 -10.60 -7.80 11.08
C CYS A 251 -10.93 -6.57 10.24
N CYS A 252 -10.22 -5.46 10.48
CA CYS A 252 -10.37 -4.21 9.72
C CYS A 252 -11.78 -3.62 9.74
N GLU A 253 -12.59 -3.90 10.77
CA GLU A 253 -13.90 -3.29 10.91
C GLU A 253 -13.78 -1.80 11.22
N PRO A 254 -14.47 -0.91 10.49
CA PRO A 254 -14.47 0.51 10.80
C PRO A 254 -14.93 0.77 12.23
N ALA A 255 -14.28 1.70 12.91
CA ALA A 255 -14.72 2.16 14.23
C ALA A 255 -16.18 2.67 14.12
N LYS A 256 -17.10 2.06 14.89
CA LYS A 256 -18.48 2.52 14.95
C LYS A 256 -18.51 3.95 15.47
N ARG A 257 -19.20 4.85 14.76
CA ARG A 257 -19.46 6.20 15.29
C ARG A 257 -20.18 6.05 16.64
N PRO A 258 -19.80 6.80 17.68
CA PRO A 258 -20.59 6.86 18.90
C PRO A 258 -22.03 7.23 18.50
N ALA A 259 -23.01 6.45 18.96
CA ALA A 259 -24.39 6.86 18.82
C ALA A 259 -24.54 8.24 19.49
N ARG A 260 -25.07 9.23 18.77
CA ARG A 260 -25.46 10.48 19.42
C ARG A 260 -26.53 10.13 20.47
N PRO A 261 -26.38 10.59 21.72
CA PRO A 261 -27.38 10.36 22.76
C PRO A 261 -28.73 10.96 22.37
#